data_AF-A0A224YUE2-F1
#
_entry.id   AF-A0A224YUE2-F1
#
_cell.length_a   1.000
_cell.length_b   1.000
_cell.length_c   1.000
_cell.angle_alpha   90.00
_cell.angle_beta   90.00
_cell.angle_gamma   90.00
#
_symmetry.space_group_name_H-M   'P 1'
#
loop_
_entity.id
_entity.type
_entity.pdbx_description
1 polymer ?
#
loop_
_entity_poly.entity_id
_entity_poly.type
_entity_poly.pdbx_seq_one_letter_code
_entity_poly.pdbx_strand_id
1 'polypeptide(L)'
;MRHGRKIALQVVGLWRQILMVLIPIILLPLLFFEDVQKARCAYVVGIVGLYWIVEPIPLGATSLIPIVLYPMLGVLTTERTCQLYMNDINLMFLGTLIMAVAIEHSHLHQRIALKTLCLLGTGIKMLVFGLMFISMFLSIWINNVAITAMMMPVVNSLAHELLQERRRSLSLGNIDVEGLAELRERVAAKGAAAA
;
A
#
# COMPACT_ATOMS: atom_id res chain seq x y z
N MET A 1 16.60 -19.08 16.84
CA MET A 1 15.71 -18.41 15.87
C MET A 1 16.13 -17.01 15.40
N ARG A 2 16.94 -16.22 16.14
CA ARG A 2 17.38 -14.86 15.68
C ARG A 2 18.47 -14.83 14.60
N HIS A 3 19.31 -15.87 14.48
CA HIS A 3 20.41 -15.91 13.51
C HIS A 3 19.94 -16.19 12.06
N GLY A 4 18.91 -17.02 11.87
CA GLY A 4 18.36 -17.30 10.54
C GLY A 4 17.76 -16.08 9.83
N ARG A 5 17.12 -15.16 10.58
CA ARG A 5 16.59 -13.90 10.01
C ARG A 5 17.70 -12.97 9.50
N LYS A 6 18.88 -12.94 10.12
CA LYS A 6 19.99 -12.08 9.68
C LYS A 6 20.60 -12.56 8.36
N ILE A 7 20.79 -13.88 8.22
CA ILE A 7 21.31 -14.50 7.00
C ILE A 7 20.27 -14.37 5.87
N ALA A 8 18.99 -14.60 6.16
CA ALA A 8 17.92 -14.38 5.18
C ALA A 8 17.87 -12.91 4.70
N LEU A 9 18.01 -11.93 5.60
CA LEU A 9 18.06 -10.51 5.24
C LEU A 9 19.32 -10.15 4.44
N GLN A 10 20.48 -10.74 4.75
CA GLN A 10 21.71 -10.54 4.00
C GLN A 10 21.66 -11.18 2.60
N VAL A 11 21.10 -12.39 2.47
CA VAL A 11 20.92 -13.08 1.19
C VAL A 11 19.92 -12.32 0.32
N VAL A 12 18.81 -11.83 0.90
CA VAL A 12 17.84 -10.98 0.19
C VAL A 12 18.48 -9.66 -0.26
N GLY A 13 19.38 -9.07 0.54
CA GLY A 13 20.15 -7.90 0.15
C GLY A 13 21.15 -8.16 -0.99
N LEU A 14 21.88 -9.28 -0.93
CA LEU A 14 22.85 -9.68 -1.97
C LEU A 14 22.17 -10.01 -3.30
N TRP A 15 21.00 -10.67 -3.28
CA TRP A 15 20.26 -11.02 -4.50
C TRP A 15 19.86 -9.77 -5.31
N ARG A 16 19.47 -8.68 -4.64
CA ARG A 16 19.17 -7.39 -5.32
C ARG A 16 20.41 -6.79 -5.98
N GLN A 17 21.58 -6.88 -5.34
CA GLN A 17 22.84 -6.40 -5.92
C GLN A 17 23.29 -7.24 -7.11
N ILE A 18 23.12 -8.57 -7.04
CA ILE A 18 23.41 -9.47 -8.15
C ILE A 18 22.51 -9.14 -9.34
N LEU A 19 21.21 -8.95 -9.13
CA LEU A 19 20.25 -8.59 -10.20
C LEU A 19 20.58 -7.24 -10.85
N MET A 20 21.02 -6.26 -10.07
CA MET A 20 21.45 -4.94 -10.57
C MET A 20 22.65 -5.03 -11.52
N VAL A 21 23.55 -6.00 -11.35
CA VAL A 21 24.71 -6.17 -12.24
C VAL A 21 24.38 -7.15 -13.38
N LEU A 22 23.57 -8.17 -13.10
CA LEU A 22 23.26 -9.23 -14.05
C LEU A 22 22.33 -8.77 -15.18
N ILE A 23 21.32 -7.94 -14.89
CA ILE A 23 20.36 -7.43 -15.88
C ILE A 23 21.03 -6.65 -17.03
N PRO A 24 21.90 -5.64 -16.77
CA PRO A 24 22.59 -4.94 -17.85
C PRO A 24 23.57 -5.84 -18.63
N ILE A 25 24.18 -6.83 -17.96
CA ILE A 25 25.07 -7.82 -18.62
C ILE A 25 24.28 -8.73 -19.57
N ILE A 26 23.11 -9.20 -19.15
CA ILE A 26 22.23 -10.05 -19.97
C ILE A 26 21.67 -9.28 -21.17
N LEU A 27 21.41 -7.98 -21.03
CA LEU A 27 20.91 -7.12 -22.12
C LEU A 27 22.02 -6.58 -23.04
N LEU A 28 23.29 -6.71 -22.67
CA LEU A 28 24.45 -6.24 -23.45
C LEU A 28 24.51 -6.81 -24.90
N PRO A 29 24.14 -8.08 -25.18
CA PRO A 29 24.07 -8.61 -26.54
C PRO A 29 23.13 -7.83 -27.46
N LEU A 30 22.14 -7.13 -26.90
CA LEU A 30 21.17 -6.31 -27.64
C LEU A 30 21.83 -5.07 -28.28
N LEU A 31 23.03 -4.68 -27.85
CA LEU A 31 23.75 -3.52 -28.38
C LEU A 31 24.40 -3.78 -29.76
N PHE A 32 24.52 -5.05 -30.18
CA PHE A 32 25.24 -5.46 -31.38
C PHE A 32 24.36 -5.60 -32.64
N PHE A 33 23.05 -5.30 -32.56
CA PHE A 33 22.17 -5.31 -33.73
C PHE A 33 22.47 -4.15 -34.70
N GLU A 34 22.27 -4.37 -36.00
CA GLU A 34 22.61 -3.44 -37.10
C GLU A 34 22.02 -2.03 -36.92
N ASP A 35 20.87 -1.92 -36.25
CA ASP A 35 20.14 -0.67 -36.00
C ASP A 35 20.57 -0.03 -34.66
N VAL A 36 21.82 0.49 -34.62
CA VAL A 36 22.54 0.93 -33.40
C VAL A 36 21.73 1.87 -32.51
N GLN A 37 20.96 2.80 -33.09
CA GLN A 37 20.18 3.77 -32.30
C GLN A 37 18.94 3.13 -31.65
N LYS A 38 18.22 2.26 -32.37
CA LYS A 38 17.05 1.55 -31.84
C LYS A 38 17.47 0.52 -30.79
N ALA A 39 18.58 -0.17 -31.02
CA ALA A 39 19.20 -1.10 -30.08
C ALA A 39 19.55 -0.44 -28.74
N ARG A 40 20.18 0.74 -28.78
CA ARG A 40 20.52 1.51 -27.57
C ARG A 40 19.29 2.00 -26.81
N CYS A 41 18.24 2.45 -27.50
CA CYS A 41 16.96 2.78 -26.87
C CYS A 41 16.35 1.55 -26.16
N ALA A 42 16.25 0.43 -26.88
CA ALA A 42 15.68 -0.80 -26.35
C ALA A 42 16.45 -1.33 -25.14
N TYR A 43 17.78 -1.19 -25.13
CA TYR A 43 18.64 -1.53 -24.00
C TYR A 43 18.28 -0.72 -22.74
N VAL A 44 18.16 0.61 -22.86
CA VAL A 44 17.82 1.49 -21.72
C VAL A 44 16.40 1.19 -21.22
N VAL A 45 15.43 1.07 -22.14
CA VAL A 45 14.04 0.75 -21.79
C VAL A 45 13.94 -0.63 -21.12
N GLY A 46 14.70 -1.62 -21.61
CA GLY A 46 14.73 -2.96 -21.05
C GLY A 46 15.32 -3.01 -19.64
N ILE A 47 16.41 -2.28 -19.37
CA ILE A 47 16.96 -2.15 -18.02
C ILE A 47 15.94 -1.52 -17.07
N VAL A 48 15.36 -0.40 -17.46
CA VAL A 48 14.42 0.35 -16.60
C VAL A 48 13.16 -0.47 -16.35
N GLY A 49 12.62 -1.13 -17.38
CA GLY A 49 11.44 -1.98 -17.27
C GLY A 49 11.69 -3.20 -16.37
N LEU A 50 12.83 -3.87 -16.52
CA LEU A 50 13.19 -4.98 -15.63
C LEU A 50 13.44 -4.49 -14.20
N TYR A 51 14.04 -3.32 -14.01
CA TYR A 51 14.23 -2.74 -12.69
C TYR A 51 12.92 -2.32 -12.03
N TRP A 52 11.89 -1.96 -12.78
CA TRP A 52 10.55 -1.72 -12.22
C TRP A 52 9.89 -3.01 -11.72
N ILE A 53 10.11 -4.14 -12.39
CA ILE A 53 9.53 -5.43 -11.98
C ILE A 53 10.31 -6.04 -10.81
N VAL A 54 11.63 -5.98 -10.87
CA VAL A 54 12.54 -6.61 -9.90
C VAL A 54 12.79 -5.73 -8.67
N GLU A 55 12.55 -4.43 -8.79
CA GLU A 55 12.73 -3.41 -7.75
C GLU A 55 14.07 -3.51 -6.97
N PRO A 56 15.24 -3.60 -7.65
CA PRO A 56 16.53 -3.66 -6.97
C PRO A 56 16.92 -2.32 -6.32
N ILE A 57 16.31 -1.22 -6.76
CA ILE A 57 16.52 0.16 -6.33
C ILE A 57 15.12 0.82 -6.22
N PRO A 58 14.88 1.79 -5.32
CA PRO A 58 13.60 2.49 -5.27
C PRO A 58 13.12 2.97 -6.63
N LEU A 59 11.82 2.81 -6.90
CA LEU A 59 11.17 3.16 -8.18
C LEU A 59 11.56 4.54 -8.70
N GLY A 60 11.63 5.55 -7.81
CA GLY A 60 12.04 6.91 -8.18
C GLY A 60 13.48 7.01 -8.71
N ALA A 61 14.43 6.29 -8.09
CA ALA A 61 15.82 6.28 -8.53
C ALA A 61 15.99 5.46 -9.83
N THR A 62 15.26 4.36 -10.00
CA THR A 62 15.21 3.61 -11.27
C THR A 62 14.72 4.51 -12.41
N SER A 63 13.71 5.33 -12.15
CA SER A 63 13.19 6.28 -13.13
C SER A 63 14.19 7.39 -13.48
N LEU A 64 15.28 7.61 -12.74
CA LEU A 64 16.32 8.61 -13.10
C LEU A 64 17.45 8.03 -13.95
N ILE A 65 17.57 6.70 -14.04
CA ILE A 65 18.60 6.00 -14.82
C ILE A 65 18.67 6.50 -16.29
N PRO A 66 17.55 6.69 -17.01
CA PRO A 66 17.58 7.15 -18.40
C PRO A 66 18.25 8.51 -18.60
N ILE A 67 18.17 9.42 -17.63
CA ILE A 67 18.79 10.76 -17.72
C ILE A 67 20.31 10.65 -17.93
N VAL A 68 20.95 9.64 -17.35
CA VAL A 68 22.39 9.41 -17.46
C VAL A 68 22.71 8.47 -18.62
N LEU A 69 21.93 7.39 -18.78
CA LEU A 69 22.20 6.37 -19.80
C LEU A 69 21.94 6.86 -21.23
N TYR A 70 20.92 7.68 -21.47
CA TYR A 70 20.62 8.17 -22.83
C TYR A 70 21.73 9.06 -23.41
N PRO A 71 22.29 10.04 -22.67
CA PRO A 71 23.43 10.82 -23.13
C PRO A 71 24.72 10.00 -23.24
N MET A 72 25.00 9.09 -22.30
CA MET A 72 26.20 8.23 -22.35
C MET A 72 26.22 7.30 -23.56
N LEU A 73 25.05 6.78 -23.96
CA LEU A 73 24.90 5.94 -25.15
C LEU A 73 24.72 6.76 -26.44
N GLY A 74 24.71 8.09 -26.36
CA GLY A 74 24.54 8.97 -27.53
C GLY A 74 23.19 8.84 -28.22
N VAL A 75 22.15 8.43 -27.49
CA VAL A 75 20.78 8.24 -28.01
C VAL A 75 20.05 9.58 -28.12
N LEU A 76 20.08 10.36 -27.05
CA LEU A 76 19.44 11.65 -26.90
C LEU A 76 20.40 12.63 -26.20
N THR A 77 20.27 13.92 -26.46
CA THR A 77 21.03 14.95 -25.74
C THR A 77 20.53 15.09 -24.30
N THR A 78 21.41 15.51 -23.39
CA THR A 78 21.07 15.75 -21.98
C THR A 78 19.93 16.75 -21.82
N GLU A 79 19.95 17.83 -22.62
CA GLU A 79 18.92 18.87 -22.60
C GLU A 79 17.53 18.31 -22.96
N ARG A 80 17.43 17.55 -24.05
CA ARG A 80 16.16 16.94 -24.49
C ARG A 80 15.65 15.92 -23.49
N THR A 81 16.54 15.13 -22.90
CA THR A 81 16.16 14.14 -21.89
C THR A 81 15.62 14.83 -20.64
N CYS A 82 16.27 15.88 -20.14
CA CYS A 82 15.80 16.62 -18.97
C CYS A 82 14.46 17.35 -19.24
N GLN A 83 14.26 17.91 -20.44
CA GLN A 83 12.99 18.54 -20.83
C GLN A 83 11.82 17.54 -20.74
N LEU A 84 12.03 16.30 -21.19
CA LEU A 84 11.00 15.24 -21.12
C LEU A 84 10.66 14.81 -19.69
N TYR A 85 11.57 15.01 -18.72
CA TYR A 85 11.28 14.75 -17.31
C TYR A 85 10.50 15.89 -16.66
N MET A 86 10.80 17.13 -17.03
CA MET A 86 10.15 18.35 -16.51
C MET A 86 8.94 18.75 -17.35
N ASN A 87 8.11 17.78 -17.74
CA ASN A 87 6.86 18.07 -18.43
C ASN A 87 5.83 18.72 -17.51
N ASP A 88 4.97 19.57 -18.06
CA ASP A 88 3.94 20.32 -17.33
C ASP A 88 3.07 19.40 -16.44
N ILE A 89 2.72 18.21 -16.95
CA ILE A 89 1.92 17.22 -16.23
C ILE A 89 2.62 16.75 -14.95
N ASN A 90 3.93 16.52 -14.99
CA ASN A 90 4.69 16.07 -13.82
C ASN A 90 4.78 17.17 -12.76
N LEU A 91 4.92 18.43 -13.19
CA LEU A 91 4.90 19.59 -12.29
C LEU A 91 3.52 19.81 -11.68
N MET A 92 2.44 19.66 -12.46
CA MET A 92 1.07 19.74 -11.93
C MET A 92 0.83 18.64 -10.88
N PHE A 93 1.29 17.42 -11.14
CA PHE A 93 1.17 16.31 -10.18
C PHE A 93 1.97 16.58 -8.89
N LEU A 94 3.17 17.15 -9.00
CA LEU A 94 3.93 17.56 -7.82
C LEU A 94 3.18 18.67 -7.03
N GLY A 95 2.59 19.63 -7.73
CA GLY A 95 1.78 20.69 -7.13
C GLY A 95 0.55 20.17 -6.38
N THR A 96 -0.17 19.19 -6.94
CA THR A 96 -1.32 18.58 -6.27
C THR A 96 -0.91 17.76 -5.05
N LEU A 97 0.24 17.07 -5.09
CA LEU A 97 0.78 16.39 -3.91
C LEU A 97 1.10 17.37 -2.77
N ILE A 98 1.76 18.49 -3.08
CA ILE A 98 2.06 19.52 -2.08
C ILE A 98 0.77 20.11 -1.50
N MET A 99 -0.22 20.40 -2.35
CA MET A 99 -1.53 20.90 -1.92
C MET A 99 -2.27 19.89 -1.02
N ALA A 100 -2.26 18.61 -1.39
CA ALA A 100 -2.88 17.54 -0.60
C ALA A 100 -2.25 17.42 0.79
N VAL A 101 -0.92 17.47 0.89
CA VAL A 101 -0.19 17.45 2.17
C VAL A 101 -0.49 18.69 3.01
N ALA A 102 -0.63 19.87 2.38
CA ALA A 102 -1.02 21.09 3.10
C ALA A 102 -2.45 20.99 3.70
N ILE A 103 -3.39 20.40 2.97
CA ILE A 103 -4.76 20.11 3.45
C ILE A 103 -4.73 19.07 4.57
N GLU A 104 -3.87 18.05 4.44
CA GLU A 104 -3.66 17.02 5.47
C GLU A 104 -3.17 17.64 6.78
N HIS A 105 -2.13 18.46 6.72
CA HIS A 105 -1.55 19.14 7.89
C HIS A 105 -2.55 20.10 8.57
N SER A 106 -3.55 20.57 7.83
CA SER A 106 -4.64 21.39 8.38
C SER A 106 -5.69 20.57 9.15
N HIS A 107 -5.56 19.23 9.20
CA HIS A 107 -6.51 18.29 9.80
C HIS A 107 -7.97 18.47 9.32
N LEU A 108 -8.15 19.13 8.16
CA LEU A 108 -9.46 19.48 7.63
C LEU A 108 -10.25 18.21 7.29
N HIS A 109 -9.56 17.22 6.72
CA HIS A 109 -10.09 15.90 6.40
C HIS A 109 -10.62 15.15 7.64
N GLN A 110 -9.92 15.22 8.79
CA GLN A 110 -10.37 14.60 10.05
C GLN A 110 -11.62 15.28 10.60
N ARG A 111 -11.69 16.62 10.55
CA ARG A 111 -12.87 17.37 11.01
C ARG A 111 -14.10 17.06 10.16
N ILE A 112 -13.93 16.97 8.84
CA ILE A 112 -15.01 16.64 7.91
C ILE A 112 -15.43 15.18 8.11
N ALA A 113 -14.48 14.26 8.21
CA ALA A 113 -14.74 12.83 8.40
C ALA A 113 -15.49 12.54 9.71
N LEU A 114 -15.09 13.16 10.83
CA LEU A 114 -15.79 12.98 12.11
C LEU A 114 -17.23 13.51 12.04
N LYS A 115 -17.43 14.64 11.36
CA LYS A 115 -18.73 15.29 11.23
C LYS A 115 -19.67 14.50 10.32
N THR A 116 -19.18 13.91 9.23
CA THR A 116 -19.96 12.99 8.39
C THR A 116 -20.21 11.67 9.10
N LEU A 117 -19.26 11.13 9.88
CA LEU A 117 -19.44 9.90 10.64
C LEU A 117 -20.54 10.02 11.69
N CYS A 118 -20.59 11.14 12.41
CA CYS A 118 -21.69 11.44 13.33
C CYS A 118 -23.05 11.59 12.61
N LEU A 119 -23.06 11.99 11.33
CA LEU A 119 -24.28 12.13 10.54
C LEU A 119 -24.79 10.81 9.91
N LEU A 120 -23.88 9.87 9.59
CA LEU A 120 -24.17 8.64 8.84
C LEU A 120 -24.75 7.49 9.70
N GLY A 121 -24.86 7.68 11.02
CA GLY A 121 -25.57 6.76 11.93
C GLY A 121 -24.72 5.61 12.50
N THR A 122 -25.30 4.88 13.46
CA THR A 122 -24.62 3.90 14.36
C THR A 122 -24.34 2.52 13.76
N GLY A 123 -24.56 2.31 12.46
CA GLY A 123 -24.44 1.00 11.82
C GLY A 123 -23.10 0.76 11.13
N ILE A 124 -22.44 -0.37 11.45
CA ILE A 124 -21.16 -0.81 10.83
C ILE A 124 -21.18 -0.78 9.31
N LYS A 125 -22.29 -1.19 8.69
CA LYS A 125 -22.46 -1.18 7.22
C LYS A 125 -22.45 0.24 6.65
N MET A 126 -23.11 1.19 7.32
CA MET A 126 -23.14 2.60 6.89
C MET A 126 -21.82 3.30 7.14
N LEU A 127 -21.12 2.92 8.21
CA LEU A 127 -19.81 3.43 8.54
C LEU A 127 -18.73 3.01 7.52
N VAL A 128 -18.72 1.74 7.12
CA VAL A 128 -17.83 1.24 6.04
C VAL A 128 -18.20 1.90 4.69
N PHE A 129 -19.49 2.06 4.41
CA PHE A 129 -19.95 2.75 3.20
C PHE A 129 -19.49 4.22 3.16
N GLY A 130 -19.61 4.94 4.27
CA GLY A 130 -19.11 6.31 4.41
C GLY A 130 -17.60 6.39 4.20
N LEU A 131 -16.84 5.47 4.79
CA LEU A 131 -15.38 5.40 4.62
C LEU A 131 -14.99 5.16 3.16
N MET A 132 -15.69 4.25 2.46
CA MET A 132 -15.46 3.99 1.03
C MET A 132 -15.81 5.19 0.17
N PHE A 133 -16.93 5.86 0.44
CA PHE A 133 -17.37 7.04 -0.31
C PHE A 133 -16.39 8.21 -0.15
N ILE A 134 -15.93 8.47 1.08
CA ILE A 134 -14.91 9.49 1.38
C ILE A 134 -13.61 9.13 0.65
N SER A 135 -13.17 7.88 0.72
CA SER A 135 -11.95 7.43 0.02
C SER A 135 -12.04 7.58 -1.49
N MET A 136 -13.20 7.29 -2.08
CA MET A 136 -13.46 7.47 -3.51
C MET A 136 -13.40 8.96 -3.91
N PHE A 137 -14.03 9.84 -3.14
CA PHE A 137 -14.00 11.28 -3.38
C PHE A 137 -12.58 11.84 -3.23
N LEU A 138 -11.84 11.43 -2.20
CA LEU A 138 -10.47 11.87 -1.99
C LEU A 138 -9.54 11.34 -3.10
N SER A 139 -9.78 10.14 -3.64
CA SER A 139 -8.96 9.49 -4.69
C SER A 139 -8.96 10.23 -6.03
N ILE A 140 -9.96 11.08 -6.27
CA ILE A 140 -10.00 11.96 -7.45
C ILE A 140 -8.97 13.10 -7.32
N TRP A 141 -8.70 13.59 -6.11
CA TRP A 141 -7.92 14.81 -5.87
C TRP A 141 -6.55 14.53 -5.24
N ILE A 142 -6.42 13.39 -4.56
CA ILE A 142 -5.25 13.00 -3.76
C ILE A 142 -4.72 11.67 -4.30
N ASN A 143 -3.40 11.50 -4.29
CA ASN A 143 -2.75 10.25 -4.67
C ASN A 143 -3.21 9.10 -3.76
N ASN A 144 -3.58 7.97 -4.37
CA ASN A 144 -4.03 6.73 -3.72
C ASN A 144 -3.13 6.27 -2.57
N VAL A 145 -1.81 6.51 -2.64
CA VAL A 145 -0.86 6.16 -1.57
C VAL A 145 -1.13 6.98 -0.30
N ALA A 146 -1.39 8.28 -0.43
CA ALA A 146 -1.65 9.15 0.70
C ALA A 146 -3.00 8.82 1.37
N ILE A 147 -4.04 8.55 0.58
CA ILE A 147 -5.35 8.14 1.10
C ILE A 147 -5.25 6.82 1.86
N THR A 148 -4.51 5.86 1.32
CA THR A 148 -4.29 4.57 1.99
C THR A 148 -3.59 4.78 3.34
N ALA A 149 -2.58 5.65 3.39
CA ALA A 149 -1.89 5.99 4.63
C ALA A 149 -2.83 6.67 5.66
N MET A 150 -3.71 7.57 5.23
CA MET A 150 -4.72 8.22 6.08
C MET A 150 -5.78 7.25 6.60
N MET A 151 -6.24 6.31 5.76
CA MET A 151 -7.29 5.35 6.11
C MET A 151 -6.79 4.22 7.01
N MET A 152 -5.50 3.86 6.94
CA MET A 152 -4.93 2.78 7.73
C MET A 152 -5.18 2.89 9.25
N PRO A 153 -4.94 4.02 9.93
CA PRO A 153 -5.26 4.15 11.35
C PRO A 153 -6.77 4.09 11.62
N VAL A 154 -7.60 4.68 10.75
CA VAL A 154 -9.07 4.68 10.90
C VAL A 154 -9.62 3.25 10.82
N VAL A 155 -9.20 2.48 9.82
CA VAL A 155 -9.60 1.07 9.62
C VAL A 155 -9.13 0.22 10.80
N ASN A 156 -7.93 0.45 11.31
CA ASN A 156 -7.39 -0.33 12.43
C ASN A 156 -8.20 -0.09 13.72
N SER A 157 -8.58 1.15 14.01
CA SER A 157 -9.45 1.48 15.15
C SER A 157 -10.81 0.79 15.04
N LEU A 158 -11.42 0.86 13.86
CA LEU A 158 -12.72 0.21 13.59
C LEU A 158 -12.63 -1.31 13.70
N ALA A 159 -11.59 -1.93 13.15
CA ALA A 159 -11.38 -3.37 13.25
C ALA A 159 -11.25 -3.81 14.72
N HIS A 160 -10.60 -3.00 15.56
CA HIS A 160 -10.42 -3.31 16.98
C HIS A 160 -11.75 -3.28 17.74
N GLU A 161 -12.56 -2.24 17.55
CA GLU A 161 -13.89 -2.14 18.18
C GLU A 161 -14.81 -3.30 17.77
N LEU A 162 -14.81 -3.67 16.49
CA LEU A 162 -15.63 -4.76 15.98
C LEU A 162 -15.24 -6.12 16.55
N LEU A 163 -13.93 -6.37 16.69
CA LEU A 163 -13.43 -7.60 17.31
C LEU A 163 -13.79 -7.66 18.80
N GLN A 164 -13.77 -6.52 19.48
CA GLN A 164 -14.14 -6.43 20.89
C GLN A 164 -15.64 -6.67 21.09
N GLU A 165 -16.50 -6.09 20.25
CA GLU A 165 -17.95 -6.29 20.29
C GLU A 165 -18.35 -7.73 19.93
N ARG A 166 -17.69 -8.32 18.92
CA ARG A 166 -17.86 -9.75 18.58
C ARG A 166 -17.42 -10.67 19.72
N ARG A 167 -16.31 -10.38 20.39
CA ARG A 167 -15.84 -11.16 21.54
C ARG A 167 -16.84 -11.08 22.70
N ARG A 168 -17.42 -9.90 22.94
CA ARG A 168 -18.40 -9.68 24.01
C ARG A 168 -19.70 -10.45 23.79
N SER A 169 -20.20 -10.44 22.55
CA SER A 169 -21.40 -11.21 22.16
C SER A 169 -21.18 -12.72 22.23
N LEU A 170 -20.00 -13.23 21.87
CA LEU A 170 -19.64 -14.64 22.07
C LEU A 170 -19.56 -15.03 23.56
N SER A 171 -19.00 -14.15 24.41
CA SER A 171 -18.94 -14.39 25.85
C SER A 171 -20.34 -14.45 26.48
N LEU A 172 -21.25 -13.58 26.08
CA LEU A 172 -22.65 -13.59 26.55
C LEU A 172 -23.36 -14.88 26.12
N GLY A 173 -23.19 -15.29 24.85
CA GLY A 173 -23.74 -16.55 24.38
C GLY A 173 -23.20 -17.76 25.15
N ASN A 174 -21.92 -17.77 25.51
CA ASN A 174 -21.34 -18.86 26.29
C ASN A 174 -21.87 -18.89 27.74
N ILE A 175 -22.06 -17.72 28.37
CA ILE A 175 -22.62 -17.60 29.72
C ILE A 175 -24.09 -18.03 29.74
N ASP A 176 -24.89 -17.67 28.73
CA ASP A 176 -26.29 -18.07 28.65
C ASP A 176 -26.46 -19.59 28.46
N VAL A 177 -25.59 -20.21 27.65
CA VAL A 177 -25.61 -21.67 27.44
C VAL A 177 -25.19 -22.42 28.71
N GLU A 178 -24.14 -21.97 29.38
CA GLU A 178 -23.68 -22.54 30.66
C GLU A 178 -24.76 -22.38 31.75
N GLY A 179 -25.36 -21.19 31.85
CA GLY A 179 -26.41 -20.89 32.83
C GLY A 179 -27.69 -21.69 32.59
N LEU A 180 -28.07 -21.94 31.33
CA LEU A 180 -29.19 -22.83 30.98
C LEU A 180 -28.89 -24.29 31.33
N ALA A 181 -27.64 -24.75 31.15
CA ALA A 181 -27.23 -26.11 31.52
C ALA A 181 -27.29 -26.32 33.05
N GLU A 182 -26.73 -25.40 33.84
CA GLU A 182 -26.78 -25.46 35.31
C GLU A 182 -28.23 -25.42 35.85
N LEU A 183 -29.08 -24.55 35.28
CA LEU A 183 -30.50 -24.49 35.65
C LEU A 183 -31.22 -25.81 35.37
N ARG A 184 -30.94 -26.42 34.21
CA ARG A 184 -31.54 -27.71 33.82
C ARG A 184 -31.10 -28.84 34.76
N GLU A 185 -29.85 -28.85 35.18
CA GLU A 185 -29.30 -29.82 36.14
C GLU A 185 -29.95 -29.66 37.53
N ARG A 186 -30.12 -28.42 37.99
CA ARG A 186 -30.83 -28.12 39.25
C ARG A 186 -32.30 -28.53 39.23
N VAL A 187 -32.98 -28.36 38.09
CA VAL A 187 -34.37 -28.80 37.91
C VAL A 187 -34.45 -30.33 37.90
N ALA A 188 -33.52 -31.02 37.23
CA ALA A 188 -33.45 -32.48 37.23
C ALA A 188 -33.19 -33.05 38.64
N ALA A 189 -32.27 -32.46 39.41
CA ALA A 189 -31.99 -32.87 40.78
C ALA A 189 -33.18 -32.64 41.73
N LYS A 190 -33.90 -31.52 41.59
CA LYS A 190 -35.14 -31.26 42.35
C LYS A 190 -36.28 -32.19 41.96
N GLY A 191 -36.43 -32.53 40.69
CA GLY A 191 -37.44 -33.47 40.21
C GLY A 191 -37.22 -34.90 40.71
N ALA A 192 -35.95 -35.33 40.79
CA ALA A 192 -35.58 -36.64 41.34
C ALA A 192 -35.77 -36.75 42.86
N ALA A 193 -35.71 -35.64 43.60
CA ALA A 193 -35.93 -35.61 45.05
C ALA A 193 -37.42 -35.55 45.45
N ALA A 194 -38.32 -35.33 44.49
CA ALA A 194 -39.77 -35.21 44.72
C ALA A 194 -40.57 -36.46 44.29
N ALA A 195 -39.89 -37.52 43.81
CA ALA A 195 -40.45 -38.83 43.48
C ALA A 195 -39.97 -39.88 44.49
#